data_AF-A0A3S4HW64-F1
#
_entry.id   AF-A0A3S4HW64-F1
#
_cell.length_a   1.000
_cell.length_b   1.000
_cell.length_c   1.000
_cell.angle_alpha   90.00
_cell.angle_beta   90.00
_cell.angle_gamma   90.00
#
_symmetry.space_group_name_H-M   'P 1'
#
loop_
_entity.id
_entity.type
_entity.pdbx_description
1 polymer ?
#
loop_
_entity_poly.entity_id
_entity_poly.type
_entity_poly.pdbx_seq_one_letter_code
_entity_poly.pdbx_strand_id
1 'polypeptide(L)'
;MVWPILKPSWRGGADIVRLPKTDSKNDVLELEAQVERIERECGREVGSTRLMAAIESAKGVVNAVDIATSSPRMVAIALAAFDYVMDMGTSRGDGTELFYARCAVLHAARVAGIAAYDVVWSDINNEEGFLKEVQLAKGLGFNGKSLVNPRQIELLHQAYSPTRKEVEHAYEVIAAAEEAESRGLGVVSLNGKMIDGPIIDHARKVVALSASGIRD
;
A
#
# COMPACT_ATOMS: atom_id res chain seq x y z
N MET A 1 25.45 -0.49 -4.95
CA MET A 1 25.97 -1.68 -5.68
C MET A 1 24.83 -2.66 -6.01
N VAL A 2 23.79 -2.21 -6.71
CA VAL A 2 22.56 -3.01 -7.02
C VAL A 2 22.40 -3.26 -8.53
N TRP A 3 23.26 -2.64 -9.34
CA TRP A 3 23.07 -2.45 -10.78
C TRP A 3 23.20 -3.71 -11.67
N PRO A 4 24.09 -4.68 -11.39
CA PRO A 4 24.24 -5.86 -12.24
C PRO A 4 23.00 -6.79 -12.27
N ILE A 5 22.14 -6.72 -11.26
CA ILE A 5 20.98 -7.62 -11.08
C ILE A 5 19.72 -7.07 -11.75
N LEU A 6 19.66 -5.76 -12.01
CA LEU A 6 18.46 -5.10 -12.55
C LEU A 6 18.26 -5.39 -14.04
N LYS A 7 19.34 -5.44 -14.82
CA LYS A 7 19.25 -5.66 -16.28
C LYS A 7 18.63 -7.03 -16.66
N PRO A 8 18.98 -8.15 -16.01
CA PRO A 8 18.30 -9.44 -16.23
C PRO A 8 16.81 -9.43 -15.83
N SER A 9 16.46 -8.90 -14.65
CA SER A 9 15.08 -8.87 -14.16
C SER A 9 14.15 -8.06 -15.07
N TRP A 10 14.64 -6.99 -15.68
CA TRP A 10 13.84 -6.13 -16.57
C TRP A 10 13.67 -6.70 -17.97
N ARG A 11 14.68 -7.42 -18.48
CA ARG A 11 14.54 -8.25 -19.69
C ARG A 11 13.52 -9.37 -19.49
N GLY A 12 13.33 -9.82 -18.25
CA GLY A 12 12.31 -10.80 -17.86
C GLY A 12 10.88 -10.26 -17.82
N GLY A 13 10.64 -8.99 -18.13
CA GLY A 13 9.27 -8.45 -18.21
C GLY A 13 8.70 -7.94 -16.88
N ALA A 14 9.53 -7.61 -15.89
CA ALA A 14 9.04 -7.08 -14.61
C ALA A 14 8.14 -5.84 -14.79
N ASP A 15 7.02 -5.80 -14.06
CA ASP A 15 6.07 -4.68 -14.05
C ASP A 15 6.43 -3.60 -13.02
N ILE A 16 6.99 -4.02 -11.88
CA ILE A 16 7.32 -3.14 -10.75
C ILE A 16 8.74 -3.44 -10.25
N VAL A 17 9.49 -2.40 -9.94
CA VAL A 17 10.81 -2.48 -9.30
C VAL A 17 10.73 -1.87 -7.91
N ARG A 18 11.14 -2.66 -6.91
CA ARG A 18 11.23 -2.19 -5.53
C ARG A 18 12.65 -1.74 -5.19
N LEU A 19 12.81 -0.47 -4.82
CA LEU A 19 14.07 0.10 -4.35
C LEU A 19 14.22 -0.13 -2.84
N PRO A 20 15.22 -0.89 -2.37
CA PRO A 20 15.56 -0.96 -0.95
C PRO A 20 16.25 0.32 -0.49
N LYS A 21 16.31 0.55 0.83
CA LYS A 21 17.02 1.62 1.55
C LYS A 21 16.81 2.98 0.92
N THR A 22 15.55 3.30 0.64
CA THR A 22 15.19 4.59 0.02
C THR A 22 15.13 5.66 1.10
N ASP A 23 16.14 6.54 1.11
CA ASP A 23 16.32 7.58 2.12
C ASP A 23 15.98 8.98 1.59
N SER A 24 15.89 9.14 0.27
CA SER A 24 15.65 10.42 -0.39
C SER A 24 14.98 10.26 -1.75
N LYS A 25 14.39 11.36 -2.23
CA LYS A 25 13.87 11.43 -3.61
C LYS A 25 14.95 11.19 -4.68
N ASN A 26 16.20 11.53 -4.39
CA ASN A 26 17.30 11.34 -5.34
C ASN A 26 17.56 9.86 -5.60
N ASP A 27 17.41 9.00 -4.59
CA ASP A 27 17.54 7.55 -4.76
C ASP A 27 16.51 7.03 -5.78
N VAL A 28 15.29 7.58 -5.74
CA VAL A 28 14.21 7.24 -6.69
C VAL A 28 14.51 7.78 -8.08
N LEU A 29 14.93 9.05 -8.21
CA LEU A 29 15.24 9.67 -9.50
C LEU A 29 16.43 8.98 -10.20
N GLU A 30 17.43 8.56 -9.44
CA GLU A 30 18.54 7.78 -9.95
C GLU A 30 18.07 6.41 -10.48
N LEU A 31 17.20 5.72 -9.75
CA LEU A 31 16.58 4.47 -10.20
C LEU A 31 15.72 4.70 -11.46
N GLU A 32 14.94 5.77 -11.51
CA GLU A 32 14.07 6.08 -12.66
C GLU A 32 14.86 6.29 -13.95
N ALA A 33 15.92 7.12 -13.91
CA ALA A 33 16.78 7.36 -15.07
C ALA A 33 17.39 6.05 -15.61
N GLN A 34 17.72 5.16 -14.67
CA GLN A 34 18.25 3.84 -14.93
C GLN A 34 17.21 2.88 -15.53
N VAL A 35 15.98 2.88 -15.01
CA VAL A 35 14.83 2.14 -15.56
C VAL A 35 14.56 2.59 -16.99
N GLU A 36 14.43 3.89 -17.21
CA GLU A 36 14.17 4.43 -18.54
C GLU A 36 15.25 4.02 -19.55
N ARG A 37 16.52 4.10 -19.17
CA ARG A 37 17.63 3.67 -20.03
C ARG A 37 17.47 2.21 -20.46
N ILE A 38 17.13 1.32 -19.54
CA ILE A 38 16.99 -0.10 -19.87
C ILE A 38 15.69 -0.40 -20.64
N GLU A 39 14.59 0.31 -20.36
CA GLU A 39 13.37 0.24 -21.19
C GLU A 39 13.71 0.52 -22.66
N ARG A 40 14.46 1.60 -22.93
CA ARG A 40 14.95 1.95 -24.27
C ARG A 40 15.85 0.84 -24.85
N GLU A 41 16.82 0.34 -24.08
CA GLU A 41 17.74 -0.73 -24.54
C GLU A 41 17.03 -2.04 -24.88
N CYS A 42 15.89 -2.33 -24.24
CA CYS A 42 15.14 -3.56 -24.44
C CYS A 42 13.92 -3.38 -25.36
N GLY A 43 13.71 -2.18 -25.92
CA GLY A 43 12.57 -1.88 -26.79
C GLY A 43 11.22 -1.90 -26.07
N ARG A 44 11.19 -1.68 -24.75
CA ARG A 44 9.94 -1.52 -23.98
C ARG A 44 9.46 -0.07 -24.06
N GLU A 45 8.16 0.12 -23.91
CA GLU A 45 7.58 1.46 -23.79
C GLU A 45 8.21 2.19 -22.59
N VAL A 46 8.74 3.39 -22.84
CA VAL A 46 9.29 4.24 -21.78
C VAL A 46 8.16 4.68 -20.88
N GLY A 47 8.27 4.38 -19.59
CA GLY A 47 7.20 4.66 -18.61
C GLY A 47 6.47 3.40 -18.14
N SER A 48 6.64 2.27 -18.82
CA SER A 48 5.87 1.05 -18.55
C SER A 48 6.21 0.38 -17.22
N THR A 49 7.46 0.50 -16.76
CA THR A 49 7.91 -0.07 -15.49
C THR A 49 7.60 0.88 -14.34
N ARG A 50 6.88 0.37 -13.33
CA ARG A 50 6.51 1.11 -12.13
C ARG A 50 7.55 0.94 -11.03
N LEU A 51 7.50 1.85 -10.06
CA LEU A 51 8.43 1.91 -8.94
C LEU A 51 7.71 1.71 -7.60
N MET A 52 8.41 1.09 -6.68
CA MET A 52 8.02 0.98 -5.28
C MET A 52 9.24 1.26 -4.40
N ALA A 53 9.07 1.96 -3.27
CA ALA A 53 10.16 2.19 -2.33
C ALA A 53 10.00 1.38 -1.03
N ALA A 54 11.09 0.86 -0.49
CA ALA A 54 11.17 0.38 0.88
C ALA A 54 11.73 1.50 1.77
N ILE A 55 10.91 1.97 2.70
CA ILE A 55 11.28 2.89 3.76
C ILE A 55 11.73 2.06 4.95
N GLU A 56 12.99 2.20 5.34
CA GLU A 56 13.59 1.29 6.32
C GLU A 56 14.69 1.90 7.19
N SER A 57 14.65 3.22 7.34
CA SER A 57 15.53 4.01 8.22
C SER A 57 14.76 5.22 8.79
N ALA A 58 15.29 5.84 9.83
CA ALA A 58 14.80 7.10 10.37
C ALA A 58 14.77 8.20 9.30
N LYS A 59 15.83 8.27 8.48
CA LYS A 59 15.94 9.25 7.39
C LYS A 59 14.85 9.02 6.32
N GLY A 60 14.64 7.77 5.91
CA GLY A 60 13.59 7.43 4.96
C GLY A 60 12.19 7.74 5.51
N VAL A 61 11.96 7.50 6.80
CA VAL A 61 10.68 7.86 7.46
C VAL A 61 10.45 9.36 7.45
N VAL A 62 11.45 10.16 7.83
CA VAL A 62 11.37 11.64 7.81
C VAL A 62 11.12 12.17 6.39
N ASN A 63 11.75 11.55 5.39
CA ASN A 63 11.65 11.98 3.99
C ASN A 63 10.54 11.27 3.20
N ALA A 64 9.64 10.53 3.86
CA ALA A 64 8.71 9.63 3.19
C ALA A 64 7.82 10.34 2.15
N VAL A 65 7.37 11.57 2.42
CA VAL A 65 6.54 12.36 1.49
C VAL A 65 7.31 12.72 0.22
N ASP A 66 8.54 13.22 0.36
CA ASP A 66 9.42 13.56 -0.77
C ASP A 66 9.72 12.32 -1.61
N ILE A 67 9.94 11.17 -0.96
CA ILE A 67 10.16 9.89 -1.66
C ILE A 67 8.89 9.48 -2.41
N ALA A 68 7.73 9.48 -1.76
CA ALA A 68 6.47 9.03 -2.33
C ALA A 68 6.02 9.87 -3.54
N THR A 69 6.32 11.17 -3.54
CA THR A 69 5.91 12.12 -4.59
C THR A 69 6.98 12.36 -5.66
N SER A 70 8.15 11.72 -5.53
CA SER A 70 9.32 11.99 -6.37
C SER A 70 9.17 11.60 -7.86
N SER A 71 8.25 10.69 -8.17
CA SER A 71 8.15 10.08 -9.50
C SER A 71 6.71 9.73 -9.87
N PRO A 72 6.27 9.98 -11.13
CA PRO A 72 4.99 9.49 -11.63
C PRO A 72 4.94 7.96 -11.79
N ARG A 73 6.10 7.29 -11.72
CA ARG A 73 6.18 5.82 -11.74
C ARG A 73 5.94 5.21 -10.37
N MET A 74 6.01 5.99 -9.29
CA MET A 74 5.81 5.50 -7.93
C MET A 74 4.36 5.02 -7.76
N VAL A 75 4.17 3.75 -7.46
CA VAL A 75 2.83 3.15 -7.25
C VAL A 75 2.61 2.66 -5.83
N ALA A 76 3.69 2.50 -5.06
CA ALA A 76 3.61 2.07 -3.68
C ALA A 76 4.84 2.42 -2.84
N ILE A 77 4.66 2.52 -1.53
CA ILE A 77 5.77 2.48 -0.57
C ILE A 77 5.47 1.46 0.53
N ALA A 78 6.52 0.90 1.12
CA ALA A 78 6.40 -0.06 2.22
C ALA A 78 7.37 0.25 3.35
N LEU A 79 6.94 0.05 4.59
CA LEU A 79 7.84 0.05 5.73
C LEU A 79 8.54 -1.32 5.83
N ALA A 80 9.85 -1.35 6.07
CA ALA A 80 10.57 -2.58 6.40
C ALA A 80 11.07 -2.53 7.86
N ALA A 81 10.41 -3.28 8.74
CA ALA A 81 10.66 -3.20 10.18
C ALA A 81 12.08 -3.59 10.58
N PHE A 82 12.67 -4.61 9.96
CA PHE A 82 13.92 -5.19 10.45
C PHE A 82 15.10 -4.20 10.32
N ASP A 83 15.34 -3.68 9.12
CA ASP A 83 16.35 -2.64 8.91
C ASP A 83 16.00 -1.36 9.71
N TYR A 84 14.72 -0.99 9.79
CA TYR A 84 14.29 0.20 10.54
C TYR A 84 14.61 0.11 12.04
N VAL A 85 14.32 -1.02 12.70
CA VAL A 85 14.62 -1.13 14.14
C VAL A 85 16.12 -1.15 14.41
N MET A 86 16.93 -1.70 13.49
CA MET A 86 18.39 -1.63 13.58
C MET A 86 18.91 -0.20 13.45
N ASP A 87 18.38 0.57 12.50
CA ASP A 87 18.71 1.99 12.33
C ASP A 87 18.31 2.82 13.56
N MET A 88 17.15 2.50 14.16
CA MET A 88 16.66 3.13 15.39
C MET A 88 17.35 2.65 16.68
N GLY A 89 18.25 1.66 16.61
CA GLY A 89 18.92 1.11 17.79
C GLY A 89 18.00 0.37 18.76
N THR A 90 16.92 -0.25 18.24
CA THR A 90 15.92 -0.98 19.03
C THR A 90 15.63 -2.37 18.44
N SER A 91 14.70 -3.11 19.03
CA SER A 91 14.24 -4.41 18.57
C SER A 91 12.73 -4.44 18.39
N ARG A 92 12.23 -5.49 17.72
CA ARG A 92 10.79 -5.75 17.60
C ARG A 92 10.17 -5.91 19.00
N GLY A 93 9.03 -5.26 19.21
CA GLY A 93 8.28 -5.27 20.46
C GLY A 93 6.79 -5.53 20.23
N ASP A 94 5.95 -4.81 20.95
CA ASP A 94 4.49 -4.85 20.82
C ASP A 94 3.95 -4.06 19.60
N GLY A 95 4.85 -3.45 18.81
CA GLY A 95 4.53 -2.64 17.64
C GLY A 95 4.59 -1.14 17.91
N THR A 96 4.73 -0.71 19.18
CA THR A 96 4.90 0.70 19.55
C THR A 96 6.16 1.29 18.92
N GLU A 97 7.23 0.49 18.79
CA GLU A 97 8.50 0.88 18.16
C GLU A 97 8.35 1.26 16.67
N LEU A 98 7.28 0.79 16.02
CA LEU A 98 6.99 1.06 14.60
C LEU A 98 5.89 2.11 14.42
N PHE A 99 5.23 2.56 15.48
CA PHE A 99 3.98 3.32 15.35
C PHE A 99 4.15 4.64 14.58
N TYR A 100 5.16 5.42 14.93
CA TYR A 100 5.46 6.66 14.19
C TYR A 100 5.80 6.38 12.72
N ALA A 101 6.65 5.40 12.46
CA ALA A 101 7.06 5.04 11.10
C ALA A 101 5.88 4.58 10.24
N ARG A 102 4.98 3.76 10.81
CA ARG A 102 3.74 3.34 10.14
C ARG A 102 2.88 4.54 9.77
N CYS A 103 2.64 5.44 10.71
CA CYS A 103 1.85 6.64 10.47
C CYS A 103 2.48 7.53 9.40
N ALA A 104 3.78 7.81 9.48
CA ALA A 104 4.50 8.65 8.53
C ALA A 104 4.48 8.07 7.10
N VAL A 105 4.79 6.78 6.95
CA VAL A 105 4.74 6.06 5.66
C VAL A 105 3.33 6.07 5.10
N LEU A 106 2.32 5.83 5.94
CA LEU A 106 0.93 5.84 5.48
C LEU A 106 0.51 7.24 4.99
N HIS A 107 0.82 8.30 5.74
CA HIS A 107 0.52 9.68 5.33
C HIS A 107 1.21 10.03 4.02
N ALA A 108 2.49 9.68 3.86
CA ALA A 108 3.22 9.88 2.61
C ALA A 108 2.54 9.20 1.42
N ALA A 109 2.10 7.95 1.59
CA ALA A 109 1.38 7.24 0.54
C ALA A 109 0.05 7.91 0.19
N ARG A 110 -0.69 8.43 1.18
CA ARG A 110 -1.96 9.14 0.95
C ARG A 110 -1.74 10.49 0.26
N VAL A 111 -0.69 11.23 0.62
CA VAL A 111 -0.31 12.48 -0.06
C VAL A 111 0.02 12.23 -1.53
N ALA A 112 0.75 11.16 -1.83
CA ALA A 112 1.10 10.80 -3.21
C ALA A 112 -0.04 10.09 -3.98
N GLY A 113 -1.12 9.70 -3.31
CA GLY A 113 -2.21 8.93 -3.94
C GLY A 113 -1.83 7.49 -4.32
N ILE A 114 -0.88 6.89 -3.61
CA ILE A 114 -0.30 5.56 -3.91
C ILE A 114 -0.62 4.53 -2.80
N ALA A 115 -0.31 3.25 -3.07
CA ALA A 115 -0.51 2.19 -2.10
C ALA A 115 0.55 2.23 -0.96
N ALA A 116 0.15 1.78 0.23
CA ALA A 116 1.04 1.59 1.38
C ALA A 116 1.01 0.13 1.83
N TYR A 117 2.17 -0.49 2.02
CA TYR A 117 2.28 -1.85 2.56
C TYR A 117 3.00 -1.88 3.90
N ASP A 118 2.44 -2.62 4.86
CA ASP A 118 3.02 -2.81 6.19
C ASP A 118 4.20 -3.81 6.16
N VAL A 119 4.87 -3.93 7.30
CA VAL A 119 6.13 -4.64 7.52
C VAL A 119 6.03 -6.17 7.38
N VAL A 120 7.11 -6.92 7.46
CA VAL A 120 7.04 -8.39 7.53
C VAL A 120 6.77 -8.89 8.95
N TRP A 121 6.08 -10.03 9.07
CA TRP A 121 6.00 -10.82 10.30
C TRP A 121 6.91 -12.05 10.18
N SER A 122 7.97 -12.08 10.98
CA SER A 122 9.04 -13.09 10.86
C SER A 122 8.76 -14.39 11.61
N ASP A 123 7.93 -14.37 12.65
CA ASP A 123 7.59 -15.59 13.39
C ASP A 123 6.50 -16.39 12.67
N ILE A 124 6.93 -17.24 11.75
CA ILE A 124 6.07 -18.06 10.88
C ILE A 124 5.19 -19.05 11.64
N ASN A 125 5.49 -19.34 12.91
CA ASN A 125 4.72 -20.27 13.74
C ASN A 125 3.65 -19.55 14.57
N ASN A 126 3.72 -18.22 14.66
CA ASN A 126 2.77 -17.41 15.42
C ASN A 126 1.74 -16.75 14.51
N GLU A 127 0.75 -17.55 14.11
CA GLU A 127 -0.37 -17.10 13.27
C GLU A 127 -1.25 -16.05 13.96
N GLU A 128 -1.49 -16.19 15.26
CA GLU A 128 -2.29 -15.24 16.03
C GLU A 128 -1.63 -13.85 16.06
N GLY A 129 -0.32 -13.80 16.28
CA GLY A 129 0.46 -12.57 16.25
C GLY A 129 0.45 -11.92 14.86
N PHE A 130 0.58 -12.73 13.80
CA PHE A 130 0.44 -12.26 12.42
C PHE A 130 -0.93 -11.62 12.18
N LEU A 131 -2.02 -12.29 12.55
CA LEU A 131 -3.38 -11.79 12.35
C LEU A 131 -3.65 -10.51 13.15
N LYS A 132 -3.14 -10.41 14.38
CA LYS A 132 -3.23 -9.18 15.18
C LYS A 132 -2.53 -8.00 14.49
N GLU A 133 -1.31 -8.20 13.98
CA GLU A 133 -0.59 -7.15 13.26
C GLU A 133 -1.26 -6.80 11.92
N VAL A 134 -1.87 -7.78 11.24
CA VAL A 134 -2.67 -7.55 10.03
C VAL A 134 -3.91 -6.69 10.33
N GLN A 135 -4.64 -6.96 11.42
CA GLN A 135 -5.79 -6.14 11.80
C GLN A 135 -5.37 -4.71 12.18
N LEU A 136 -4.24 -4.54 12.87
CA LEU A 136 -3.67 -3.22 13.15
C LEU A 136 -3.35 -2.47 11.85
N ALA A 137 -2.64 -3.10 10.92
CA ALA A 137 -2.29 -2.48 9.64
C ALA A 137 -3.53 -2.10 8.82
N LYS A 138 -4.51 -3.00 8.72
CA LYS A 138 -5.78 -2.74 8.04
C LYS A 138 -6.55 -1.59 8.72
N GLY A 139 -6.62 -1.59 10.04
CA GLY A 139 -7.29 -0.55 10.84
C GLY A 139 -6.65 0.83 10.72
N LEU A 140 -5.32 0.90 10.58
CA LEU A 140 -4.61 2.15 10.25
C LEU A 140 -4.91 2.61 8.82
N GLY A 141 -5.20 1.68 7.91
CA GLY A 141 -5.55 1.96 6.53
C GLY A 141 -4.49 1.56 5.51
N PHE A 142 -3.53 0.67 5.85
CA PHE A 142 -2.62 0.07 4.88
C PHE A 142 -3.39 -0.73 3.82
N ASN A 143 -2.81 -0.87 2.64
CA ASN A 143 -3.39 -1.63 1.52
C ASN A 143 -3.04 -3.13 1.58
N GLY A 144 -2.16 -3.53 2.49
CA GLY A 144 -1.66 -4.88 2.62
C GLY A 144 -0.38 -4.92 3.46
N LYS A 145 0.36 -6.02 3.35
CA LYS A 145 1.56 -6.28 4.14
C LYS A 145 2.58 -7.09 3.35
N SER A 146 3.87 -6.84 3.59
CA SER A 146 4.94 -7.69 3.04
C SER A 146 4.91 -9.07 3.71
N LEU A 147 4.95 -10.15 2.93
CA LEU A 147 4.91 -11.53 3.42
C LEU A 147 6.27 -12.22 3.22
N VAL A 148 6.64 -13.10 4.14
CA VAL A 148 7.89 -13.88 4.08
C VAL A 148 7.64 -15.38 3.98
N ASN A 149 6.41 -15.82 4.14
CA ASN A 149 6.03 -17.23 4.06
C ASN A 149 4.72 -17.41 3.27
N PRO A 150 4.64 -18.38 2.34
CA PRO A 150 3.42 -18.66 1.59
C PRO A 150 2.18 -18.92 2.46
N ARG A 151 2.34 -19.47 3.66
CA ARG A 151 1.23 -19.71 4.61
C ARG A 151 0.51 -18.43 5.05
N GLN A 152 1.17 -17.29 4.93
CA GLN A 152 0.60 -15.98 5.29
C GLN A 152 -0.31 -15.41 4.18
N ILE A 153 -0.24 -15.94 2.95
CA ILE A 153 -0.94 -15.38 1.78
C ILE A 153 -2.45 -15.47 1.97
N GLU A 154 -2.96 -16.69 2.21
CA GLU A 154 -4.40 -16.92 2.35
C GLU A 154 -4.97 -16.15 3.56
N LEU A 155 -4.25 -16.16 4.68
CA LEU A 155 -4.61 -15.44 5.89
C LEU A 155 -4.71 -13.92 5.64
N LEU A 156 -3.75 -13.34 4.91
CA LEU A 156 -3.76 -11.93 4.57
C LEU A 156 -4.94 -11.61 3.64
N HIS A 157 -5.14 -12.40 2.59
CA HIS A 157 -6.25 -12.21 1.66
C HIS A 157 -7.59 -12.25 2.40
N GLN A 158 -7.84 -13.28 3.22
CA GLN A 158 -9.05 -13.37 4.02
C GLN A 158 -9.24 -12.20 4.98
N ALA A 159 -8.17 -11.66 5.56
CA ALA A 159 -8.25 -10.50 6.44
C ALA A 159 -8.61 -9.20 5.68
N TYR A 160 -8.14 -9.06 4.44
CA TYR A 160 -8.37 -7.86 3.62
C TYR A 160 -9.64 -7.92 2.75
N SER A 161 -10.16 -9.11 2.46
CA SER A 161 -11.43 -9.26 1.75
C SER A 161 -12.59 -8.61 2.50
N PRO A 162 -13.47 -7.87 1.82
CA PRO A 162 -14.68 -7.36 2.43
C PRO A 162 -15.63 -8.52 2.75
N THR A 163 -16.39 -8.35 3.83
CA THR A 163 -17.50 -9.24 4.19
C THR A 163 -18.68 -9.02 3.27
N ARG A 164 -19.56 -10.01 3.13
CA ARG A 164 -20.81 -9.88 2.37
C ARG A 164 -21.64 -8.68 2.83
N LYS A 165 -21.73 -8.48 4.14
CA LYS A 165 -22.45 -7.33 4.75
C LYS A 165 -21.84 -5.98 4.37
N GLU A 166 -20.51 -5.88 4.35
CA GLU A 166 -19.82 -4.65 3.93
C GLU A 166 -20.09 -4.34 2.44
N VAL A 167 -20.10 -5.37 1.59
CA VAL A 167 -20.40 -5.22 0.15
C VAL A 167 -21.86 -4.84 -0.08
N GLU A 168 -22.81 -5.52 0.56
CA GLU A 168 -24.24 -5.19 0.49
C GLU A 168 -24.51 -3.75 0.91
N HIS A 169 -23.96 -3.34 2.06
CA HIS A 169 -24.08 -1.96 2.54
C HIS A 169 -23.43 -0.95 1.57
N ALA A 170 -22.29 -1.28 0.97
CA ALA A 170 -21.66 -0.41 -0.01
C ALA A 170 -22.53 -0.20 -1.26
N TYR A 171 -23.24 -1.23 -1.73
CA TYR A 171 -24.21 -1.08 -2.82
C TYR A 171 -25.40 -0.20 -2.41
N GLU A 172 -25.92 -0.34 -1.19
CA GLU A 172 -27.00 0.53 -0.69
C GLU A 172 -26.58 2.01 -0.67
N VAL A 173 -25.36 2.29 -0.22
CA VAL A 173 -24.80 3.65 -0.18
C VAL A 173 -24.69 4.25 -1.59
N ILE A 174 -24.18 3.47 -2.55
CA ILE A 174 -24.04 3.92 -3.95
C ILE A 174 -25.42 4.18 -4.57
N ALA A 175 -26.37 3.25 -4.40
CA ALA A 175 -27.72 3.40 -4.92
C ALA A 175 -28.45 4.62 -4.35
N ALA A 176 -28.31 4.87 -3.04
CA ALA A 176 -28.90 6.05 -2.40
C ALA A 176 -28.30 7.36 -2.94
N ALA A 177 -27.00 7.38 -3.22
CA ALA A 177 -26.33 8.54 -3.81
C ALA A 177 -26.81 8.81 -5.24
N GLU A 178 -26.93 7.77 -6.08
CA GLU A 178 -27.42 7.88 -7.45
C GLU A 178 -28.89 8.34 -7.50
N GLU A 179 -29.74 7.83 -6.60
CA GLU A 179 -31.14 8.26 -6.48
C GLU A 179 -31.23 9.74 -6.11
N ALA A 180 -30.45 10.20 -5.13
CA ALA A 180 -30.42 11.59 -4.72
C ALA A 180 -29.93 12.52 -5.84
N GLU A 181 -28.88 12.13 -6.56
CA GLU A 181 -28.36 12.87 -7.71
C GLU A 181 -29.41 12.98 -8.82
N SER A 182 -30.10 11.88 -9.15
CA SER A 182 -31.18 11.87 -10.16
C SER A 182 -32.36 12.78 -9.81
N ARG A 183 -32.57 13.07 -8.52
CA ARG A 183 -33.61 13.95 -7.99
C ARG A 183 -33.13 15.38 -7.73
N GLY A 184 -31.84 15.67 -7.98
CA GLY A 184 -31.24 16.97 -7.67
C GLY A 184 -31.21 17.30 -6.17
N LEU A 185 -31.17 16.27 -5.30
CA LEU A 185 -31.09 16.45 -3.85
C LEU A 185 -29.63 16.68 -3.44
N GLY A 186 -29.38 17.76 -2.69
CA GLY A 186 -28.04 18.07 -2.17
C GLY A 186 -27.62 17.27 -0.93
N VAL A 187 -28.49 16.41 -0.40
CA VAL A 187 -28.24 15.60 0.80
C VAL A 187 -28.72 14.18 0.54
N VAL A 188 -27.83 13.21 0.78
CA VAL A 188 -28.13 11.78 0.73
C VAL A 188 -28.35 11.27 2.15
N SER A 189 -29.41 10.51 2.37
CA SER A 189 -29.69 9.87 3.67
C SER A 189 -30.03 8.40 3.46
N LEU A 190 -29.36 7.52 4.22
CA LEU A 190 -29.63 6.08 4.24
C LEU A 190 -29.75 5.65 5.71
N ASN A 191 -30.86 4.97 6.05
CA ASN A 191 -31.12 4.51 7.42
C ASN A 191 -30.97 5.61 8.50
N GLY A 192 -31.36 6.85 8.16
CA GLY A 192 -31.28 8.00 9.05
C GLY A 192 -29.88 8.59 9.25
N LYS A 193 -28.88 8.13 8.49
CA LYS A 193 -27.52 8.68 8.50
C LYS A 193 -27.25 9.45 7.21
N MET A 194 -26.63 10.61 7.35
CA MET A 194 -26.16 11.40 6.22
C MET A 194 -25.01 10.66 5.53
N ILE A 195 -25.08 10.60 4.20
CA ILE A 195 -24.01 10.10 3.33
C ILE A 195 -23.43 11.30 2.60
N ASP A 196 -22.11 11.45 2.65
CA ASP A 196 -21.34 12.46 1.93
C ASP A 196 -20.34 11.81 0.95
N GLY A 197 -19.63 12.65 0.19
CA GLY A 197 -18.67 12.21 -0.83
C GLY A 197 -17.66 11.17 -0.33
N PRO A 198 -16.96 11.39 0.80
CA PRO A 198 -16.04 10.41 1.38
C PRO A 198 -16.66 9.04 1.67
N ILE A 199 -17.90 8.99 2.17
CA ILE A 199 -18.61 7.73 2.43
C ILE A 199 -18.93 7.00 1.12
N ILE A 200 -19.34 7.74 0.08
CA ILE A 200 -19.62 7.18 -1.25
C ILE A 200 -18.33 6.63 -1.89
N ASP A 201 -17.24 7.37 -1.82
CA ASP A 201 -15.95 6.93 -2.35
C ASP A 201 -15.41 5.71 -1.61
N HIS A 202 -15.64 5.62 -0.30
CA HIS A 202 -15.34 4.42 0.47
C HIS A 202 -16.19 3.23 0.01
N ALA A 203 -17.50 3.41 -0.17
CA ALA A 203 -18.38 2.36 -0.67
C ALA A 203 -17.95 1.84 -2.05
N ARG A 204 -17.59 2.74 -2.97
CA ARG A 204 -17.04 2.38 -4.29
C ARG A 204 -15.75 1.54 -4.17
N LYS A 205 -14.86 1.88 -3.23
CA LYS A 205 -13.65 1.09 -2.96
C LYS A 205 -13.97 -0.31 -2.43
N VAL A 206 -14.94 -0.43 -1.52
CA VAL A 206 -15.39 -1.74 -1.00
C VAL A 206 -15.94 -2.62 -2.12
N VAL A 207 -16.77 -2.06 -3.01
CA VAL A 207 -17.29 -2.79 -4.18
C VAL A 207 -16.15 -3.20 -5.12
N ALA A 208 -15.20 -2.31 -5.41
CA ALA A 208 -14.05 -2.65 -6.24
C ALA A 208 -13.20 -3.79 -5.65
N LEU A 209 -13.01 -3.80 -4.32
CA LEU A 209 -12.29 -4.87 -3.62
C LEU A 209 -13.02 -6.21 -3.69
N SER A 210 -14.35 -6.23 -3.77
CA SER A 210 -15.14 -7.46 -3.83
C SER A 210 -14.81 -8.34 -5.05
N ALA A 211 -14.28 -7.75 -6.12
CA ALA A 211 -13.77 -8.49 -7.29
C ALA A 211 -12.60 -9.42 -6.96
N SER A 212 -11.91 -9.18 -5.84
CA SER A 212 -10.81 -10.02 -5.33
C SER A 212 -11.29 -11.11 -4.35
N GLY A 213 -12.59 -11.18 -4.07
CA GLY A 213 -13.21 -12.14 -3.15
C GLY A 213 -14.09 -11.48 -2.10
N ILE A 214 -15.09 -12.23 -1.63
CA ILE A 214 -16.00 -11.83 -0.55
C ILE A 214 -15.95 -12.93 0.51
N ARG A 215 -15.79 -12.55 1.78
CA ARG A 215 -15.90 -13.49 2.90
C ARG A 215 -17.28 -13.40 3.54
N ASP A 216 -17.73 -14.50 4.14
CA ASP A 216 -19.01 -14.55 4.85
C ASP A 216 -19.00 -13.69 6.14
#